data_AF-A0A3C2AN09-F1
#
_entry.id   AF-A0A3C2AN09-F1
#
_cell.length_a   1.000
_cell.length_b   1.000
_cell.length_c   1.000
_cell.angle_alpha   90.00
_cell.angle_beta   90.00
_cell.angle_gamma   90.00
#
_symmetry.space_group_name_H-M   'P 1'
#
loop_
_entity.id
_entity.type
_entity.pdbx_description
1 polymer ?
#
loop_
_entity_poly.entity_id
_entity_poly.type
_entity_poly.pdbx_seq_one_letter_code
_entity_poly.pdbx_strand_id
1 'polypeptide(L)'
;MSLELKTYCQIKEGEVYIDGELFCQHMDEEPFLRSIYKHIGLSYPKFFKMDELSKLGFIGAEMTLMRSEMENYADDEIAVVFSNRSSSLETDHVY
;
A
#
# COMPACT_ATOMS: atom_id res chain seq x y z
N MET A 1 -24.78 11.27 7.45
CA MET A 1 -23.71 10.28 7.60
C MET A 1 -22.38 11.03 7.53
N SER A 2 -21.57 10.93 8.58
CA SER A 2 -20.18 11.38 8.55
C SER A 2 -19.30 10.23 8.09
N LEU A 3 -18.43 10.48 7.12
CA LEU A 3 -17.37 9.55 6.75
C LEU A 3 -16.19 9.77 7.69
N GLU A 4 -15.68 8.70 8.27
CA GLU A 4 -14.51 8.73 9.15
C GLU A 4 -13.40 7.89 8.54
N LEU A 5 -12.19 8.44 8.54
CA LEU A 5 -11.01 7.72 8.08
C LEU A 5 -10.44 6.91 9.24
N LYS A 6 -10.52 5.57 9.15
CA LYS A 6 -10.14 4.66 10.23
C LYS A 6 -8.66 4.30 10.22
N THR A 7 -8.16 3.90 9.05
CA THR A 7 -6.77 3.54 8.86
C THR A 7 -6.33 3.99 7.47
N TYR A 8 -5.10 4.48 7.35
CA TYR A 8 -4.54 4.82 6.05
C TYR A 8 -3.05 4.56 5.96
N CYS A 9 -2.62 4.21 4.74
CA CYS A 9 -1.23 4.07 4.37
C CYS A 9 -0.84 5.19 3.40
N GLN A 10 0.31 5.83 3.64
CA GLN A 10 0.93 6.76 2.70
C GLN A 10 2.30 6.24 2.31
N ILE A 11 2.50 6.06 1.00
CA ILE A 11 3.77 5.66 0.42
C ILE A 11 4.27 6.84 -0.42
N LYS A 12 5.38 7.46 -0.02
CA LYS A 12 5.96 8.60 -0.71
C LYS A 12 7.47 8.64 -0.49
N GLU A 13 8.22 9.06 -1.51
CA GLU A 13 9.66 9.36 -1.38
C GLU A 13 10.52 8.25 -0.75
N GLY A 14 10.14 6.97 -0.94
CA GLY A 14 10.85 5.84 -0.35
C GLY A 14 10.52 5.60 1.12
N GLU A 15 9.43 6.17 1.63
CA GLU A 15 8.95 5.99 2.99
C GLU A 15 7.51 5.47 3.00
N VAL A 16 7.19 4.69 4.03
CA VAL A 16 5.85 4.17 4.30
C VAL A 16 5.41 4.69 5.66
N TYR A 17 4.23 5.30 5.69
CA TYR A 17 3.57 5.78 6.89
C TYR A 17 2.24 5.06 7.06
N ILE A 18 1.92 4.63 8.29
CA ILE A 18 0.60 4.10 8.64
C ILE A 18 0.04 4.96 9.75
N ASP A 19 -1.12 5.57 9.52
CA ASP A 19 -1.75 6.52 10.44
C ASP A 19 -0.84 7.70 10.85
N GLY A 20 0.04 8.09 9.94
CA GLY A 20 1.02 9.17 10.13
C GLY A 20 2.30 8.76 10.85
N GLU A 21 2.40 7.52 11.34
CA GLU A 21 3.62 6.98 11.95
C GLU A 21 4.53 6.36 10.89
N LEU A 22 5.83 6.67 10.94
CA LEU A 22 6.81 6.07 10.05
C LEU A 22 6.90 4.56 10.34
N PHE A 23 6.55 3.74 9.35
CA PHE A 23 6.62 2.30 9.44
C PHE A 23 7.97 1.79 8.92
N CYS A 24 8.35 2.21 7.72
CA CYS A 24 9.66 1.87 7.16
C CYS A 24 10.13 2.91 6.15
N GLN A 25 11.44 2.90 5.92
CA GLN A 25 12.14 3.73 4.96
C GLN A 25 12.97 2.80 4.06
N HIS A 26 13.18 3.22 2.82
CA HIS A 26 14.05 2.55 1.88
C HIS A 26 15.51 2.59 2.38
N MET A 27 16.05 1.44 2.76
CA MET A 27 17.42 1.32 3.33
C MET A 27 18.37 0.46 2.47
N ASP A 28 17.87 -0.18 1.41
CA ASP A 28 18.58 -1.22 0.66
C ASP A 28 18.82 -0.82 -0.80
N GLU A 29 19.71 -1.55 -1.49
CA GLU A 29 19.93 -1.39 -2.94
C GLU A 29 18.82 -2.04 -3.80
N GLU A 30 17.93 -2.82 -3.18
CA GLU A 30 16.83 -3.50 -3.87
C GLU A 30 15.68 -2.55 -4.22
N PRO A 31 14.86 -2.83 -5.25
CA PRO A 31 13.69 -2.00 -5.54
C PRO A 31 12.78 -1.84 -4.31
N PHE A 32 12.41 -0.60 -3.98
CA PHE A 32 11.71 -0.23 -2.75
C PHE A 32 10.49 -1.11 -2.41
N LEU A 33 9.59 -1.37 -3.36
CA LEU A 33 8.41 -2.21 -3.10
C LEU A 33 8.77 -3.67 -2.78
N ARG A 34 9.90 -4.17 -3.31
CA ARG A 34 10.41 -5.51 -2.99
C ARG A 34 11.06 -5.54 -1.61
N SER A 35 11.78 -4.50 -1.22
CA SER A 35 12.35 -4.41 0.12
C SER A 35 11.23 -4.38 1.17
N ILE A 36 10.16 -3.63 0.92
CA ILE A 36 8.96 -3.63 1.77
C ILE A 36 8.36 -5.02 1.84
N TYR A 37 8.04 -5.66 0.70
CA TYR A 37 7.44 -7.00 0.65
C TYR A 37 8.21 -8.02 1.52
N LYS A 38 9.54 -7.97 1.50
CA LYS A 38 10.39 -8.82 2.35
C LYS A 38 10.33 -8.41 3.82
N HIS A 39 10.36 -7.11 4.11
CA HIS A 39 10.33 -6.58 5.46
C HIS A 39 9.05 -6.96 6.22
N ILE A 40 7.89 -6.89 5.56
CA ILE A 40 6.61 -7.30 6.15
C ILE A 40 6.36 -8.82 6.11
N GLY A 41 7.32 -9.61 5.62
CA GLY A 41 7.26 -11.07 5.68
C GLY A 41 6.17 -11.71 4.83
N LEU A 42 5.73 -11.05 3.75
CA LEU A 42 4.67 -11.59 2.89
C LEU A 42 5.13 -12.82 2.11
N SER A 43 4.20 -13.77 1.94
CA SER A 43 4.41 -14.99 1.17
C SER A 43 3.37 -15.12 0.04
N TYR A 44 3.39 -14.16 -0.87
CA TYR A 44 2.55 -14.12 -2.07
C TYR A 44 3.38 -14.03 -3.37
N PRO A 45 3.78 -15.17 -3.98
CA PRO A 45 4.68 -15.19 -5.14
C PRO A 45 4.18 -14.43 -6.38
N LYS A 46 2.87 -14.23 -6.50
CA LYS A 46 2.28 -13.46 -7.62
C LYS A 46 2.71 -12.00 -7.60
N PHE A 47 3.12 -11.46 -6.45
CA PHE A 47 3.67 -10.11 -6.32
C PHE A 47 4.81 -9.84 -7.31
N PHE A 48 5.71 -10.80 -7.52
CA PHE A 48 6.86 -10.63 -8.41
C PHE A 48 6.50 -10.59 -9.89
N LYS A 49 5.28 -10.98 -10.26
CA LYS A 49 4.75 -10.94 -11.63
C LYS A 49 3.88 -9.72 -11.92
N MET A 50 3.53 -8.94 -10.90
CA MET A 50 2.71 -7.74 -11.03
C MET A 50 3.50 -6.58 -11.64
N ASP A 51 2.83 -5.69 -12.37
CA ASP A 51 3.37 -4.37 -12.71
C ASP A 51 3.57 -3.51 -11.46
N GLU A 52 4.34 -2.42 -11.57
CA GLU A 52 4.71 -1.59 -10.42
C GLU A 52 3.51 -0.91 -9.75
N LEU A 53 2.50 -0.47 -10.51
CA LEU A 53 1.28 0.13 -9.95
C LEU A 53 0.48 -0.90 -9.16
N SER A 54 0.31 -2.11 -9.69
CA SER A 54 -0.33 -3.22 -8.98
C SER A 54 0.44 -3.61 -7.71
N LYS A 55 1.78 -3.63 -7.75
CA LYS A 55 2.61 -3.87 -6.55
C LYS A 55 2.41 -2.78 -5.51
N LEU A 56 2.36 -1.51 -5.92
CA LEU A 56 2.14 -0.38 -5.02
C LEU A 56 0.77 -0.49 -4.34
N GLY A 57 -0.28 -0.75 -5.11
CA GLY A 57 -1.64 -0.94 -4.59
C GLY A 57 -1.73 -2.12 -3.63
N PHE A 58 -1.09 -3.25 -3.97
CA PHE A 58 -1.03 -4.43 -3.11
C PHE A 58 -0.34 -4.13 -1.77
N ILE A 59 0.85 -3.53 -1.80
CA ILE A 59 1.57 -3.16 -0.57
C ILE A 59 0.78 -2.14 0.25
N GLY A 60 0.19 -1.12 -0.39
CA GLY A 60 -0.63 -0.13 0.30
C GLY A 60 -1.83 -0.76 1.00
N ALA A 61 -2.50 -1.72 0.36
CA ALA A 61 -3.58 -2.48 0.96
C ALA A 61 -3.11 -3.32 2.14
N GLU A 62 -2.08 -4.17 1.97
CA GLU A 62 -1.55 -5.03 3.04
C GLU A 62 -1.13 -4.21 4.27
N MET A 63 -0.47 -3.07 4.07
CA MET A 63 -0.06 -2.17 5.16
C MET A 63 -1.26 -1.56 5.89
N THR A 64 -2.28 -1.13 5.16
CA THR A 64 -3.52 -0.59 5.75
C THR A 64 -4.23 -1.68 6.55
N LEU A 65 -4.28 -2.90 6.01
CA LEU A 65 -4.93 -4.05 6.62
C LEU A 65 -4.27 -4.47 7.94
N MET A 66 -2.93 -4.42 8.03
CA MET A 66 -2.19 -4.79 9.24
C MET A 66 -2.57 -4.02 10.50
N ARG A 67 -3.05 -2.78 10.36
CA ARG A 67 -3.47 -1.91 11.46
C ARG A 67 -4.97 -1.62 11.48
N SER A 68 -5.71 -2.20 10.53
CA SER A 68 -7.14 -2.01 10.44
C SER A 68 -7.89 -2.88 11.45
N GLU A 69 -8.89 -2.30 12.10
CA GLU A 69 -9.84 -3.03 12.95
C GLU A 69 -11.10 -3.42 12.15
N MET A 70 -10.92 -3.95 10.94
CA MET A 70 -12.05 -4.24 10.03
C MET A 70 -13.07 -5.23 10.62
N GLU A 71 -12.65 -6.08 11.55
CA GLU A 71 -13.53 -7.02 12.26
C GLU A 71 -14.66 -6.34 13.04
N ASN A 72 -14.53 -5.04 13.31
CA ASN A 72 -15.55 -4.24 14.01
C ASN A 72 -16.66 -3.70 13.10
N TYR A 73 -16.61 -3.97 11.79
CA TYR A 73 -17.54 -3.41 10.80
C TYR A 73 -18.17 -4.52 9.95
N ALA A 74 -19.41 -4.31 9.51
CA ALA A 74 -20.04 -5.17 8.52
C ALA A 74 -19.48 -4.93 7.11
N ASP A 75 -19.68 -5.90 6.22
CA ASP A 75 -19.17 -5.87 4.84
C ASP A 75 -19.63 -4.63 4.04
N ASP A 76 -20.77 -4.03 4.40
CA ASP A 76 -21.36 -2.85 3.77
C ASP A 76 -21.05 -1.52 4.50
N GLU A 77 -20.23 -1.56 5.55
CA GLU A 77 -19.84 -0.37 6.34
C GLU A 77 -18.44 0.15 5.98
N ILE A 78 -17.68 -0.56 5.16
CA ILE A 78 -16.31 -0.19 4.77
C ILE A 78 -16.28 0.32 3.32
N ALA A 79 -15.62 1.46 3.12
CA ALA A 79 -15.24 1.95 1.81
C ALA A 79 -13.72 2.06 1.70
N VAL A 80 -13.16 1.74 0.53
CA VAL A 80 -11.73 1.83 0.24
C VAL A 80 -11.49 2.94 -0.78
N VAL A 81 -10.48 3.78 -0.51
CA VAL A 81 -10.10 4.88 -1.40
C VAL A 81 -8.62 4.74 -1.75
N PHE A 82 -8.32 4.68 -3.05
CA PHE A 82 -6.95 4.75 -3.57
C PHE A 82 -6.71 6.11 -4.21
N SER A 83 -5.58 6.74 -3.88
CA SER A 83 -5.14 8.00 -4.47
C SER A 83 -3.64 7.95 -4.71
N ASN A 84 -3.21 8.41 -5.88
CA ASN A 84 -1.80 8.52 -6.25
C ASN A 84 -1.54 9.81 -7.03
N ARG A 85 -0.27 10.20 -7.20
CA ARG A 85 0.10 11.46 -7.86
C ARG A 85 -0.11 11.45 -9.37
N SER A 86 0.08 10.29 -10.00
CA SER A 86 0.28 10.20 -11.45
C SER A 86 -0.64 9.20 -12.16
N SER A 87 -1.66 8.66 -11.48
CA SER A 87 -2.52 7.58 -12.01
C SER A 87 -1.70 6.43 -12.60
N SER A 88 -2.02 5.99 -13.82
CA SER A 88 -1.32 4.97 -14.62
C SER A 88 -0.17 5.51 -15.47
N LEU A 89 0.22 6.79 -15.31
CA LEU A 89 1.15 7.48 -16.22
C LEU A 89 2.47 6.72 -16.43
N GLU A 90 2.98 6.04 -15.41
CA GLU A 90 4.20 5.22 -15.53
C GLU A 90 4.01 4.08 -16.54
N THR A 91 2.87 3.40 -16.52
CA THR A 91 2.51 2.37 -17.49
C THR A 91 2.28 2.97 -18.87
N ASP A 92 1.62 4.13 -18.95
CA ASP A 92 1.37 4.85 -20.21
C ASP A 92 2.66 5.34 -20.90
N HIS A 93 3.78 5.45 -20.19
CA HIS A 93 5.07 5.81 -20.77
C HIS A 93 5.85 4.62 -21.36
N VAL A 94 5.53 3.40 -20.93
CA VAL A 94 6.25 2.18 -21.35
C VAL A 94 5.67 1.58 -22.64
N TYR A 95 4.43 1.95 -23.00
CA TYR A 95 3.70 1.45 -24.17
C TYR A 95 3.30 2.58 -25.12
#